data_AF-A0A9W7JK92-F1
#
_entry.id   AF-A0A9W7JK92-F1
#
_cell.length_a   1.000
_cell.length_b   1.000
_cell.length_c   1.000
_cell.angle_alpha   90.00
_cell.angle_beta   90.00
_cell.angle_gamma   90.00
#
_symmetry.space_group_name_H-M   'P 1'
#
loop_
_entity.id
_entity.type
_entity.pdbx_description
1 polymer ?
#
loop_
_entity_poly.entity_id
_entity_poly.type
_entity_poly.pdbx_seq_one_letter_code
_entity_poly.pdbx_strand_id
1 'polypeptide(L)'
;MSGQFRRNGKIWVRVLADLPITGKPTEVRMGRGKGNPTGWIARVSTGQIPFEMDGVSLSNARQAATLAAHKPCSSTKFVQWS
;
A
#
# COMPACT_ATOMS: atom_id res chain seq x y z
N MET A 1 8.68 5.19 -4.41
CA MET A 1 8.44 4.86 -5.84
C MET A 1 9.40 5.74 -6.62
N SER A 2 10.07 5.23 -7.64
CA SER A 2 11.18 5.93 -8.31
C SER A 2 10.73 7.23 -8.98
N GLY A 3 11.63 8.23 -8.98
CA GLY A 3 11.44 9.56 -9.58
C GLY A 3 11.31 9.61 -11.11
N GLN A 4 10.86 8.53 -11.76
CA GLN A 4 10.62 8.45 -13.21
C GLN A 4 9.28 9.05 -13.64
N PHE A 5 8.40 9.38 -12.69
CA PHE A 5 7.04 9.89 -12.96
C PHE A 5 6.90 11.41 -12.81
N ARG A 6 8.00 12.13 -12.56
CA ARG A 6 8.02 13.50 -12.00
C ARG A 6 7.38 14.61 -12.87
N ARG A 7 6.80 14.32 -14.05
CA ARG A 7 6.25 15.38 -14.92
C ARG A 7 4.85 15.11 -15.51
N ASN A 8 4.51 13.90 -15.97
CA ASN A 8 3.25 13.66 -16.69
C ASN A 8 2.51 12.41 -16.20
N GLY A 9 1.73 12.51 -15.13
CA GLY A 9 0.80 11.46 -14.72
C GLY A 9 0.23 11.67 -13.32
N LYS A 10 -1.00 11.22 -13.11
CA LYS A 10 -1.70 11.27 -11.82
C LYS A 10 -1.66 9.88 -11.19
N ILE A 11 -1.47 9.83 -9.88
CA ILE A 11 -1.51 8.59 -9.10
C ILE A 11 -2.51 8.80 -7.96
N TRP A 12 -3.41 7.84 -7.78
CA TRP A 12 -4.32 7.81 -6.64
C TRP A 12 -3.95 6.64 -5.72
N VAL A 13 -3.96 6.92 -4.43
CA VAL A 13 -3.91 5.90 -3.37
C VAL A 13 -5.35 5.69 -2.92
N ARG A 14 -5.89 4.50 -3.17
CA ARG A 14 -7.30 4.18 -2.91
C ARG A 14 -7.55 3.65 -1.51
N VAL A 15 -6.48 3.28 -0.81
CA VAL A 15 -6.54 2.66 0.50
C VAL A 15 -5.86 3.56 1.52
N LEU A 16 -6.54 3.79 2.65
CA LEU A 16 -6.04 4.58 3.77
C LEU A 16 -5.63 3.67 4.92
N ALA A 17 -4.54 4.01 5.60
CA ALA A 17 -4.13 3.33 6.83
C ALA A 17 -4.83 3.97 8.03
N ASP A 18 -6.05 3.50 8.32
CA ASP A 18 -6.97 4.07 9.31
C ASP A 18 -7.08 3.23 10.59
N LEU A 19 -6.52 2.02 10.62
CA LEU A 19 -6.66 1.10 11.74
C LEU A 19 -5.39 1.06 12.58
N PRO A 20 -5.44 1.44 13.89
CA PRO A 20 -4.27 1.42 14.74
C PRO A 20 -3.94 0.00 15.20
N ILE A 21 -2.65 -0.35 15.15
CA ILE A 21 -2.11 -1.56 15.78
C ILE A 21 -1.46 -1.19 17.11
N THR A 22 -1.65 -2.02 18.13
CA THR A 22 -1.09 -1.79 19.47
C THR A 22 0.03 -2.78 19.78
N GLY A 23 1.10 -2.32 20.41
CA GLY A 23 2.22 -3.13 20.84
C GLY A 23 2.52 -2.95 22.33
N LYS A 24 3.05 -4.00 22.98
CA LYS A 24 3.65 -3.91 24.30
C LYS A 24 5.18 -3.91 24.17
N PRO A 25 5.91 -3.24 25.07
CA PRO A 25 7.36 -3.35 25.12
C PRO A 25 7.80 -4.80 25.35
N THR A 26 8.98 -5.16 24.86
CA THR A 26 9.50 -6.54 24.96
C THR A 26 9.77 -6.97 26.41
N GLU A 27 10.04 -6.01 27.29
CA GLU A 27 10.48 -6.27 28.68
C GLU A 27 9.33 -6.59 29.66
N VAL A 28 8.06 -6.43 29.26
CA VAL A 28 6.91 -6.62 30.16
C VAL A 28 6.29 -8.02 30.06
N ARG A 29 5.95 -8.60 31.20
CA ARG A 29 5.18 -9.85 31.25
C ARG A 29 3.75 -9.64 30.71
N MET A 30 3.12 -10.74 30.28
CA MET A 30 1.73 -10.76 29.84
C MET A 30 0.77 -10.31 30.97
N GLY A 31 -0.38 -9.74 30.59
CA GLY A 31 -1.35 -9.11 31.52
C GLY A 31 -1.34 -7.58 31.47
N ARG A 32 -1.98 -6.92 32.45
CA ARG A 32 -2.09 -5.44 32.60
C ARG A 32 -2.75 -4.67 31.44
N GLY A 33 -3.68 -5.31 30.70
CA GLY A 33 -4.49 -4.63 29.68
C GLY A 33 -3.84 -4.56 28.30
N LYS A 34 -4.35 -3.68 27.43
CA LYS A 34 -3.90 -3.48 26.04
C LYS A 34 -2.77 -2.44 25.98
N GLY A 35 -1.81 -2.62 25.07
CA GLY A 35 -0.70 -1.68 24.88
C GLY A 35 -1.08 -0.42 24.11
N ASN A 36 -0.13 0.49 23.97
CA ASN A 36 -0.30 1.74 23.21
C ASN A 36 -0.26 1.47 21.69
N PRO A 37 -0.89 2.33 20.86
CA PRO A 37 -0.75 2.26 19.41
C PRO A 37 0.71 2.43 18.96
N THR A 38 1.20 1.54 18.11
CA THR A 38 2.59 1.53 17.58
C THR A 38 2.64 1.74 16.08
N GLY A 39 1.51 1.65 15.38
CA GLY A 39 1.45 1.84 13.93
C GLY A 39 0.02 1.83 13.42
N TRP A 40 -0.11 1.93 12.09
CA TRP A 40 -1.38 1.92 11.39
C TRP A 40 -1.32 0.89 10.27
N ILE A 41 -2.43 0.20 10.06
CA ILE A 41 -2.60 -0.74 8.98
C ILE A 41 -3.76 -0.31 8.10
N ALA A 42 -3.66 -0.71 6.84
CA ALA A 42 -4.75 -0.67 5.89
C ALA A 42 -5.28 -2.09 5.72
N ARG A 43 -6.60 -2.28 5.80
CA ARG A 43 -7.22 -3.55 5.40
C ARG A 43 -7.36 -3.59 3.88
N VAL A 44 -6.81 -4.64 3.27
CA VAL A 44 -6.94 -4.89 1.84
C VAL A 44 -7.49 -6.30 1.63
N SER A 45 -8.58 -6.40 0.87
CA SER A 45 -9.21 -7.66 0.47
C SER A 45 -8.90 -8.00 -0.98
N THR A 46 -8.97 -9.30 -1.32
CA THR A 46 -8.78 -9.77 -2.70
C THR A 46 -9.74 -9.06 -3.65
N GLY A 47 -9.22 -8.55 -4.76
CA GLY A 47 -10.00 -7.80 -5.77
C GLY A 47 -10.05 -6.29 -5.54
N GLN A 48 -9.55 -5.77 -4.41
CA GLN A 48 -9.41 -4.33 -4.22
C GLN A 48 -8.22 -3.77 -5.00
N ILE A 49 -8.38 -2.54 -5.52
CA ILE A 49 -7.34 -1.81 -6.25
C ILE A 49 -6.70 -0.80 -5.28
N PRO A 50 -5.45 -1.00 -4.83
CA PRO A 50 -4.82 -0.10 -3.85
C PRO A 50 -4.24 1.18 -4.48
N PHE A 51 -3.79 1.09 -5.72
CA PHE A 51 -3.17 2.20 -6.46
C PHE A 51 -3.76 2.28 -7.87
N GLU A 52 -4.07 3.50 -8.30
CA GLU A 52 -4.49 3.81 -9.66
C GLU A 52 -3.54 4.83 -10.26
N MET A 53 -3.39 4.80 -11.59
CA MET A 53 -2.59 5.78 -12.31
C MET A 53 -3.24 6.15 -13.65
N ASP A 54 -3.10 7.41 -14.03
CA ASP A 54 -3.65 7.97 -15.27
C ASP A 54 -2.65 8.96 -15.89
N GLY A 55 -2.79 9.23 -17.19
CA GLY A 55 -1.97 10.18 -17.93
C GLY A 55 -0.60 9.66 -18.35
N VAL A 56 -0.42 8.34 -18.40
CA VAL A 56 0.82 7.68 -18.83
C VAL A 56 0.59 6.64 -19.92
N SER A 57 1.63 6.40 -20.73
CA SER A 57 1.62 5.30 -21.71
C SER A 57 1.52 3.94 -21.01
N LEU A 58 0.91 2.97 -21.69
CA LEU A 58 0.71 1.61 -21.16
C LEU A 58 2.03 0.92 -20.78
N SER A 59 3.10 1.15 -21.55
CA SER A 59 4.43 0.58 -21.27
C SER A 59 4.98 1.08 -19.93
N ASN A 60 4.90 2.39 -19.69
CA ASN A 60 5.35 3.02 -18.46
C ASN A 60 4.47 2.63 -17.27
N ALA A 61 3.15 2.55 -17.48
CA ALA A 61 2.20 2.11 -16.45
C ALA A 61 2.49 0.68 -15.99
N ARG A 62 2.73 -0.25 -16.93
CA ARG A 62 3.10 -1.64 -16.61
C ARG A 62 4.42 -1.72 -15.85
N GLN A 63 5.46 -1.01 -16.30
CA GLN A 63 6.75 -1.01 -15.60
C GLN A 63 6.62 -0.46 -14.18
N ALA A 64 5.91 0.65 -14.00
CA ALA A 64 5.66 1.24 -12.69
C ALA A 64 4.85 0.30 -11.79
N ALA A 65 3.83 -0.38 -12.33
CA ALA A 65 3.04 -1.36 -11.59
C ALA A 65 3.87 -2.58 -11.17
N THR A 66 4.76 -3.09 -12.03
CA THR A 66 5.69 -4.17 -11.67
C THR A 66 6.60 -3.77 -10.52
N LEU A 67 7.19 -2.57 -10.59
CA LEU A 67 8.03 -2.04 -9.50
C LEU A 67 7.23 -1.83 -8.20
N ALA A 68 5.96 -1.44 -8.30
CA ALA A 68 5.09 -1.28 -7.15
C ALA A 68 4.69 -2.64 -6.53
N ALA A 69 4.49 -3.67 -7.37
CA ALA A 69 4.10 -5.02 -6.96
C ALA A 69 5.13 -5.73 -6.07
N HIS A 70 6.42 -5.35 -6.14
CA HIS A 70 7.47 -5.91 -5.30
C HIS A 70 7.49 -5.39 -3.86
N LYS A 71 6.68 -4.37 -3.54
CA LYS A 71 6.65 -3.74 -2.21
C LYS A 71 5.65 -4.33 -1.23
N PRO A 72 4.37 -4.57 -1.61
CA PRO A 72 3.43 -5.19 -0.69
C PRO A 72 3.79 -6.67 -0.48
N CYS A 73 3.45 -7.19 0.70
CA CYS A 73 3.66 -8.60 1.04
C CYS A 73 2.63 -9.55 0.39
N SER A 74 1.79 -9.06 -0.53
CA SER A 74 0.71 -9.78 -1.19
C SER A 74 0.92 -9.81 -2.70
N SER A 75 0.48 -10.88 -3.36
CA SER A 75 0.47 -10.93 -4.83
C SER A 75 -0.52 -9.92 -5.41
N THR A 76 -0.06 -9.12 -6.36
CA THR A 76 -0.86 -8.09 -7.05
C THR A 76 -0.91 -8.36 -8.54
N LYS A 77 -2.03 -8.01 -9.19
CA LYS A 77 -2.18 -8.07 -10.65
C LYS A 77 -2.35 -6.66 -11.22
N PHE A 78 -1.78 -6.42 -12.40
CA PHE A 78 -2.05 -5.21 -13.16
C PHE A 78 -3.43 -5.32 -13.82
N VAL A 79 -4.24 -4.28 -13.69
CA VAL A 79 -5.58 -4.18 -14.28
C VAL A 79 -5.62 -2.90 -15.10
N GLN A 80 -6.26 -2.98 -16.26
CA GLN A 80 -6.50 -1.85 -17.15
C GLN A 80 -8.02 -1.72 -17.33
N TRP A 81 -8.54 -0.51 -17.20
CA TRP A 81 -9.92 -0.18 -17.53
C TRP A 81 -10.09 -0.13 -19.06
N SER A 82 -11.18 -0.70 -19.57
CA SER A 82 -11.56 -0.64 -20.99
C SER A 82 -12.10 0.72 -21.38
#